data_AF-A0A963AXI6-F1
#
_entry.id   AF-A0A963AXI6-F1
#
_cell.length_a   1.000
_cell.length_b   1.000
_cell.length_c   1.000
_cell.angle_alpha   90.00
_cell.angle_beta   90.00
_cell.angle_gamma   90.00
#
_symmetry.space_group_name_H-M   'P 1'
#
loop_
_entity.id
_entity.type
_entity.pdbx_description
1 polymer ?
#
loop_
_entity_poly.entity_id
_entity_poly.type
_entity_poly.pdbx_seq_one_letter_code
_entity_poly.pdbx_strand_id
1 'polypeptide(L)'
;MRHPVYSFGPRHARIAAALSLGACLVMVAGPARAILIDDFVTQQTVSVSAAAPPTQSGFNSAATLTAIGVERDISVTKTFGALGELVRVRTNPTGFDLLSQGIDTARGTVRIDWDGPDASSAINYNGLGGKDFTGGVANSYFEIIVADSDHAGPITITFYENGGGGTKFASTVFNIPIVAPDSYQSFTRLLADFSFAGGATFNSVFTNVGAISMFIDASAVAQQSWDLRIDLLRTAPAPASVLLIGFGMVAMARRRKLESR
;
A
#
# COMPACT_ATOMS: atom_id res chain seq x y z
N MET A 1 -43.20 82.65 11.05
CA MET A 1 -43.23 81.24 10.63
C MET A 1 -41.80 80.74 10.48
N ARG A 2 -41.31 79.95 11.44
CA ARG A 2 -40.01 79.27 11.37
C ARG A 2 -40.28 77.79 11.15
N HIS A 3 -39.83 77.24 10.03
CA HIS A 3 -39.88 75.80 9.77
C HIS A 3 -38.68 75.12 10.43
N PRO A 4 -38.87 74.02 11.17
CA PRO A 4 -37.77 73.21 11.68
C PRO A 4 -37.17 72.37 10.53
N VAL A 5 -35.87 72.48 10.33
CA VAL A 5 -35.09 71.64 9.42
C VAL A 5 -34.71 70.37 10.19
N TYR A 6 -35.25 69.23 9.77
CA TYR A 6 -34.86 67.91 10.29
C TYR A 6 -33.56 67.45 9.62
N SER A 7 -32.48 67.44 10.40
CA SER A 7 -31.19 66.85 10.04
C SER A 7 -31.25 65.33 10.21
N PHE A 8 -31.33 64.59 9.10
CA PHE A 8 -31.14 63.13 9.09
C PHE A 8 -29.64 62.81 9.21
N GLY A 9 -29.22 62.28 10.35
CA GLY A 9 -27.86 61.80 10.59
C GLY A 9 -27.60 60.44 9.91
N PRO A 10 -26.38 60.18 9.41
CA PRO A 10 -26.04 58.95 8.69
C PRO A 10 -25.83 57.79 9.67
N ARG A 11 -26.88 56.98 9.90
CA ARG A 11 -26.80 55.72 10.68
C ARG A 11 -27.05 54.46 9.85
N HIS A 12 -26.75 54.47 8.55
CA HIS A 12 -26.94 53.31 7.68
C HIS A 12 -25.69 52.86 6.91
N ALA A 13 -24.49 53.30 7.30
CA ALA A 13 -23.23 52.91 6.67
C ALA A 13 -22.49 51.77 7.39
N ARG A 14 -23.21 50.77 7.94
CA ARG A 14 -22.59 49.59 8.59
C ARG A 14 -23.32 48.26 8.28
N ILE A 15 -23.86 48.09 7.08
CA ILE A 15 -24.37 46.79 6.60
C ILE A 15 -23.96 46.58 5.12
N ALA A 16 -22.75 46.97 4.75
CA ALA A 16 -22.30 46.88 3.35
C ALA A 16 -20.78 46.58 3.25
N ALA A 17 -20.30 45.55 3.94
CA ALA A 17 -18.92 45.05 3.73
C ALA A 17 -18.71 43.67 4.37
N ALA A 18 -19.46 42.65 3.96
CA ALA A 18 -19.11 41.26 4.28
C ALA A 18 -19.68 40.24 3.28
N LEU A 19 -19.92 40.64 2.04
CA LEU A 19 -20.12 39.70 0.93
C LEU A 19 -18.80 39.57 0.16
N SER A 20 -17.72 39.27 0.89
CA SER A 20 -16.44 38.96 0.26
C SER A 20 -16.58 37.64 -0.46
N LEU A 21 -16.62 37.72 -1.80
CA LEU A 21 -16.18 36.72 -2.76
C LEU A 21 -15.62 35.45 -2.09
N GLY A 22 -16.52 34.52 -1.77
CA GLY A 22 -16.16 33.12 -1.64
C GLY A 22 -15.91 32.60 -3.05
N ALA A 23 -14.84 33.07 -3.69
CA ALA A 23 -14.27 32.42 -4.85
C ALA A 23 -13.80 31.06 -4.34
N CYS A 24 -14.72 30.11 -4.36
CA CYS A 24 -14.44 28.71 -4.10
C CYS A 24 -13.41 28.33 -5.15
N LEU A 25 -12.13 28.38 -4.77
CA LEU A 25 -11.06 27.75 -5.51
C LEU A 25 -11.44 26.28 -5.49
N VAL A 26 -12.21 25.86 -6.48
CA VAL A 26 -12.36 24.46 -6.82
C VAL A 26 -10.98 24.09 -7.34
N MET A 27 -10.08 23.77 -6.40
CA MET A 27 -8.89 23.01 -6.69
C MET A 27 -9.43 21.75 -7.35
N VAL A 28 -9.33 21.69 -8.67
CA VAL A 28 -9.59 20.47 -9.44
C VAL A 28 -8.47 19.53 -9.02
N ALA A 29 -8.68 18.83 -7.90
CA ALA A 29 -7.88 17.68 -7.56
C ALA A 29 -8.05 16.72 -8.75
N GLY A 30 -6.95 16.48 -9.48
CA GLY A 30 -6.96 15.49 -10.54
C GLY A 30 -7.52 14.18 -9.99
N PRO A 31 -8.20 13.37 -10.82
CA PRO A 31 -8.65 12.07 -10.37
C PRO A 31 -7.42 11.29 -9.92
N ALA A 32 -7.30 11.07 -8.62
CA ALA A 32 -6.25 10.23 -8.09
C ALA A 32 -6.40 8.85 -8.74
N ARG A 33 -5.29 8.32 -9.25
CA ARG A 33 -5.28 7.08 -10.03
C ARG A 33 -4.72 5.95 -9.19
N ALA A 34 -5.32 4.77 -9.29
CA ALA A 34 -4.75 3.57 -8.73
C ALA A 34 -3.43 3.22 -9.42
N ILE A 35 -2.42 2.83 -8.65
CA ILE A 35 -1.12 2.38 -9.15
C ILE A 35 -1.09 0.87 -8.96
N LEU A 36 -1.08 0.14 -10.08
CA LEU A 36 -0.83 -1.29 -10.08
C LEU A 36 0.62 -1.54 -9.66
N ILE A 37 0.82 -2.39 -8.66
CA ILE A 37 2.14 -2.87 -8.26
C ILE A 37 2.42 -4.18 -8.96
N ASP A 38 1.48 -5.12 -8.88
CA ASP A 38 1.60 -6.40 -9.56
C ASP A 38 0.22 -7.05 -9.72
N ASP A 39 0.03 -7.71 -10.85
CA ASP A 39 -1.12 -8.55 -11.21
C ASP A 39 -0.71 -10.02 -11.44
N PHE A 40 0.55 -10.36 -11.20
CA PHE A 40 1.11 -11.71 -11.26
C PHE A 40 0.90 -12.46 -12.59
N VAL A 41 0.62 -11.77 -13.71
CA VAL A 41 0.36 -12.38 -15.02
C VAL A 41 1.59 -13.05 -15.63
N THR A 42 2.80 -12.60 -15.28
CA THR A 42 4.04 -13.18 -15.82
C THR A 42 4.45 -14.40 -15.00
N GLN A 43 4.66 -15.52 -15.70
CA GLN A 43 5.04 -16.78 -15.07
C GLN A 43 6.44 -16.73 -14.47
N GLN A 44 6.56 -17.17 -13.23
CA GLN A 44 7.82 -17.28 -12.50
C GLN A 44 7.70 -18.43 -11.51
N THR A 45 8.80 -19.11 -11.19
CA THR A 45 8.79 -20.19 -10.20
C THR A 45 10.12 -20.23 -9.46
N VAL A 46 10.03 -20.25 -8.13
CA VAL A 46 11.17 -20.45 -7.24
C VAL A 46 10.80 -21.53 -6.23
N SER A 47 11.69 -22.49 -6.03
CA SER A 47 11.45 -23.58 -5.08
C SER A 47 12.74 -24.04 -4.43
N VAL A 48 12.62 -24.49 -3.19
CA VAL A 48 13.70 -25.09 -2.42
C VAL A 48 13.22 -26.42 -1.85
N SER A 49 13.86 -27.52 -2.25
CA SER A 49 13.50 -28.89 -1.83
C SER A 49 14.62 -29.64 -1.10
N ALA A 50 15.85 -29.10 -1.12
CA ALA A 50 16.97 -29.64 -0.34
C ALA A 50 16.65 -29.65 1.16
N ALA A 51 17.14 -30.63 1.91
CA ALA A 51 16.90 -30.71 3.35
C ALA A 51 17.37 -29.43 4.07
N ALA A 52 16.59 -28.98 5.06
CA ALA A 52 16.99 -27.93 5.98
C ALA A 52 17.32 -28.60 7.33
N PRO A 53 18.56 -29.11 7.45
CA PRO A 53 19.64 -28.27 7.99
C PRO A 53 20.96 -28.34 7.20
N PRO A 54 21.64 -27.21 6.87
CA PRO A 54 21.34 -25.79 7.17
C PRO A 54 20.29 -25.15 6.23
N THR A 55 19.91 -23.89 6.51
CA THR A 55 19.02 -23.04 5.70
C THR A 55 19.38 -23.08 4.22
N GLN A 56 18.37 -23.22 3.36
CA GLN A 56 18.53 -23.25 1.91
C GLN A 56 17.69 -22.16 1.27
N SER A 57 18.24 -21.50 0.24
CA SER A 57 17.56 -20.42 -0.46
C SER A 57 17.57 -20.64 -1.97
N GLY A 58 16.51 -20.18 -2.63
CA GLY A 58 16.39 -20.09 -4.07
C GLY A 58 16.08 -18.66 -4.47
N PHE A 59 16.49 -18.27 -5.67
CA PHE A 59 16.25 -16.94 -6.23
C PHE A 59 15.93 -17.04 -7.72
N ASN A 60 15.05 -16.17 -8.20
CA ASN A 60 14.79 -15.95 -9.61
C ASN A 60 14.30 -14.52 -9.81
N SER A 61 14.70 -13.89 -10.92
CA SER A 61 14.17 -12.61 -11.40
C SER A 61 13.42 -12.82 -12.72
N ALA A 62 12.39 -12.01 -12.96
CA ALA A 62 11.64 -12.05 -14.20
C ALA A 62 11.25 -10.63 -14.65
N ALA A 63 11.50 -10.31 -15.92
CA ALA A 63 10.96 -9.10 -16.53
C ALA A 63 9.44 -9.21 -16.68
N THR A 64 8.70 -8.27 -16.12
CA THR A 64 7.23 -8.29 -16.03
C THR A 64 6.67 -6.93 -16.42
N LEU A 65 6.11 -6.79 -17.63
CA LEU A 65 5.65 -5.48 -18.14
C LEU A 65 4.52 -4.85 -17.32
N THR A 66 3.76 -5.66 -16.57
CA THR A 66 2.64 -5.22 -15.75
C THR A 66 3.03 -4.90 -14.31
N ALA A 67 4.15 -5.46 -13.81
CA ALA A 67 4.63 -5.13 -12.48
C ALA A 67 5.34 -3.77 -12.47
N ILE A 68 5.26 -3.08 -11.34
CA ILE A 68 5.92 -1.81 -11.14
C ILE A 68 7.44 -1.99 -11.20
N GLY A 69 8.14 -1.11 -11.90
CA GLY A 69 9.59 -1.25 -12.10
C GLY A 69 9.98 -2.27 -13.17
N VAL A 70 9.02 -2.91 -13.83
CA VAL A 70 9.17 -3.85 -14.95
C VAL A 70 9.96 -5.14 -14.66
N GLU A 71 10.27 -5.42 -13.39
CA GLU A 71 10.90 -6.65 -12.92
C GLU A 71 10.29 -7.07 -11.59
N ARG A 72 10.23 -8.39 -11.37
CA ARG A 72 9.88 -9.01 -10.09
C ARG A 72 10.98 -9.97 -9.68
N ASP A 73 11.47 -9.78 -8.46
CA ASP A 73 12.45 -10.66 -7.84
C ASP A 73 11.80 -11.52 -6.77
N ILE A 74 12.01 -12.83 -6.83
CA ILE A 74 11.49 -13.76 -5.84
C ILE A 74 12.66 -14.49 -5.21
N SER A 75 12.73 -14.42 -3.88
CA SER A 75 13.58 -15.28 -3.08
C SER A 75 12.74 -16.14 -2.14
N VAL A 76 13.13 -17.40 -2.03
CA VAL A 76 12.49 -18.39 -1.16
C VAL A 76 13.55 -18.95 -0.24
N THR A 77 13.27 -19.02 1.05
CA THR A 77 14.16 -19.62 2.04
C THR A 77 13.43 -20.70 2.82
N LYS A 78 13.96 -21.93 2.80
CA LYS A 78 13.47 -23.04 3.63
C LYS A 78 14.23 -23.06 4.95
N THR A 79 13.51 -22.91 6.05
CA THR A 79 14.06 -22.84 7.41
C THR A 79 13.89 -24.15 8.18
N PHE A 80 12.95 -25.00 7.76
CA PHE A 80 12.71 -26.32 8.34
C PHE A 80 12.15 -27.27 7.28
N GLY A 81 12.51 -28.54 7.36
CA GLY A 81 11.92 -29.61 6.58
C GLY A 81 12.94 -30.61 6.03
N ALA A 82 12.50 -31.85 5.80
CA ALA A 82 13.30 -32.95 5.28
C ALA A 82 13.68 -32.75 3.80
N LEU A 83 14.52 -33.64 3.26
CA LEU A 83 14.78 -33.71 1.82
C LEU A 83 13.49 -34.07 1.09
N GLY A 84 13.14 -33.33 0.04
CA GLY A 84 11.94 -33.55 -0.77
C GLY A 84 10.76 -32.66 -0.37
N GLU A 85 10.66 -32.28 0.90
CA GLU A 85 9.72 -31.25 1.36
C GLU A 85 10.08 -29.90 0.76
N LEU A 86 9.08 -29.16 0.29
CA LEU A 86 9.30 -27.97 -0.54
C LEU A 86 8.73 -26.71 0.11
N VAL A 87 9.46 -25.61 -0.06
CA VAL A 87 8.89 -24.25 -0.02
C VAL A 87 8.96 -23.74 -1.45
N ARG A 88 7.82 -23.31 -2.00
CA ARG A 88 7.72 -22.89 -3.40
C ARG A 88 6.82 -21.69 -3.55
N VAL A 89 7.20 -20.84 -4.48
CA VAL A 89 6.42 -19.71 -4.95
C VAL A 89 6.31 -19.80 -6.46
N ARG A 90 5.11 -19.57 -6.96
CA ARG A 90 4.82 -19.53 -8.40
C ARG A 90 3.97 -18.32 -8.69
N THR A 91 4.21 -17.67 -9.82
CA THR A 91 3.28 -16.69 -10.40
C THR A 91 2.73 -17.26 -11.69
N ASN A 92 1.45 -16.99 -11.94
CA ASN A 92 0.69 -17.51 -13.07
C ASN A 92 0.95 -18.99 -13.44
N PRO A 93 0.94 -19.95 -12.51
CA PRO A 93 1.31 -21.33 -12.83
C PRO A 93 0.31 -22.03 -13.77
N THR A 94 -0.91 -21.52 -13.87
CA THR A 94 -2.04 -22.17 -14.57
C THR A 94 -2.86 -21.20 -15.44
N GLY A 95 -2.38 -19.97 -15.67
CA GLY A 95 -3.15 -18.96 -16.42
C GLY A 95 -4.19 -18.19 -15.61
N PHE A 96 -4.13 -18.22 -14.26
CA PHE A 96 -5.05 -17.49 -13.37
C PHE A 96 -4.48 -16.18 -12.81
N ASP A 97 -3.27 -15.78 -13.22
CA ASP A 97 -2.66 -14.50 -12.82
C ASP A 97 -2.54 -14.35 -11.28
N LEU A 98 -2.21 -15.44 -10.60
CA LEU A 98 -2.03 -15.47 -9.14
C LEU A 98 -0.56 -15.69 -8.76
N LEU A 99 -0.13 -15.04 -7.68
CA LEU A 99 0.96 -15.52 -6.85
C LEU A 99 0.44 -16.67 -5.98
N SER A 100 1.12 -17.81 -6.01
CA SER A 100 0.84 -18.97 -5.18
C SER A 100 2.09 -19.35 -4.40
N GLN A 101 2.05 -19.16 -3.09
CA GLN A 101 2.94 -19.84 -2.16
C GLN A 101 2.35 -21.20 -1.84
N GLY A 102 3.18 -22.22 -1.85
CA GLY A 102 2.84 -23.51 -1.26
C GLY A 102 4.01 -24.13 -0.52
N ILE A 103 3.69 -24.74 0.61
CA ILE A 103 4.66 -25.34 1.52
C ILE A 103 4.21 -26.78 1.79
N ASP A 104 5.09 -27.75 1.55
CA ASP A 104 4.79 -29.17 1.81
C ASP A 104 5.52 -29.63 3.05
N THR A 105 4.80 -29.70 4.18
CA THR A 105 5.30 -30.22 5.47
C THR A 105 6.54 -29.50 6.01
N ALA A 106 6.95 -28.39 5.38
CA ALA A 106 8.11 -27.57 5.68
C ALA A 106 7.70 -26.24 6.36
N ARG A 107 8.71 -25.39 6.62
CA ARG A 107 8.55 -23.97 6.99
C ARG A 107 9.58 -23.13 6.27
N GLY A 108 9.26 -21.87 6.03
CA GLY A 108 10.13 -20.99 5.28
C GLY A 108 9.65 -19.56 5.21
N THR A 109 10.34 -18.77 4.39
CA THR A 109 9.99 -17.38 4.12
C THR A 109 10.07 -17.12 2.64
N VAL A 110 9.28 -16.17 2.19
CA VAL A 110 9.26 -15.68 0.81
C VAL A 110 9.48 -14.18 0.85
N ARG A 111 10.39 -13.68 0.03
CA ARG A 111 10.52 -12.25 -0.23
C ARG A 111 10.32 -11.98 -1.71
N ILE A 112 9.48 -11.01 -2.01
CA ILE A 112 9.23 -10.53 -3.37
C ILE A 112 9.59 -9.06 -3.41
N ASP A 113 10.45 -8.67 -4.33
CA ASP A 113 10.92 -7.30 -4.47
C ASP A 113 10.50 -6.72 -5.84
N TRP A 114 10.09 -5.45 -5.83
CA TRP A 114 9.85 -4.61 -7.01
C TRP A 114 10.70 -3.35 -6.86
N ASP A 115 11.88 -3.40 -7.43
CA ASP A 115 12.95 -2.43 -7.19
C ASP A 115 13.68 -2.04 -8.49
N GLY A 116 13.07 -2.35 -9.64
CA GLY A 116 13.58 -1.99 -10.97
C GLY A 116 14.42 -3.11 -11.60
N PRO A 117 14.76 -3.01 -12.89
CA PRO A 117 15.48 -4.06 -13.58
C PRO A 117 16.95 -4.09 -13.15
N ASP A 118 17.36 -5.14 -12.45
CA ASP A 118 18.74 -5.41 -12.07
C ASP A 118 19.13 -6.91 -12.02
N ALA A 119 18.15 -7.82 -12.10
CA ALA A 119 18.30 -9.27 -12.00
C ALA A 119 19.09 -9.73 -10.76
N SER A 120 18.87 -9.09 -9.62
CA SER A 120 19.64 -9.24 -8.38
C SER A 120 18.76 -9.70 -7.21
N SER A 121 19.34 -10.49 -6.31
CA SER A 121 18.67 -10.81 -5.04
C SER A 121 18.85 -9.71 -3.98
N ALA A 122 19.61 -8.65 -4.28
CA ALA A 122 19.84 -7.53 -3.38
C ALA A 122 18.96 -6.36 -3.81
N ILE A 123 18.26 -5.76 -2.84
CA ILE A 123 17.28 -4.71 -3.14
C ILE A 123 17.99 -3.46 -3.73
N ASN A 124 17.60 -3.06 -4.93
CA ASN A 124 17.96 -1.78 -5.54
C ASN A 124 17.04 -0.67 -5.04
N TYR A 125 17.39 -0.06 -3.91
CA TYR A 125 16.61 1.01 -3.27
C TYR A 125 16.35 2.26 -4.13
N ASN A 126 16.91 2.35 -5.34
CA ASN A 126 16.69 3.47 -6.25
C ASN A 126 16.00 3.06 -7.57
N GLY A 127 15.77 1.78 -7.84
CA GLY A 127 15.45 1.36 -9.21
C GLY A 127 14.01 1.63 -9.65
N LEU A 128 13.09 1.99 -8.75
CA LEU A 128 11.82 2.60 -9.15
C LEU A 128 11.94 4.08 -9.55
N GLY A 129 13.06 4.73 -9.25
CA GLY A 129 13.34 6.11 -9.68
C GLY A 129 12.51 7.19 -8.99
N GLY A 130 12.05 6.95 -7.76
CA GLY A 130 11.32 7.95 -6.98
C GLY A 130 9.85 8.10 -7.39
N LYS A 131 9.15 6.99 -7.62
CA LYS A 131 7.72 7.02 -8.01
C LYS A 131 6.85 7.59 -6.89
N ASP A 132 5.89 8.41 -7.27
CA ASP A 132 4.88 8.96 -6.36
C ASP A 132 3.69 8.00 -6.25
N PHE A 133 3.50 7.43 -5.06
CA PHE A 133 2.41 6.53 -4.68
C PHE A 133 1.24 7.24 -4.00
N THR A 134 1.33 8.53 -3.75
CA THR A 134 0.24 9.32 -3.18
C THR A 134 -0.85 9.58 -4.21
N GLY A 135 -0.54 9.51 -5.51
CA GLY A 135 -1.49 9.86 -6.57
C GLY A 135 -1.94 11.33 -6.49
N GLY A 136 -1.09 12.20 -5.91
CA GLY A 136 -1.39 13.60 -5.64
C GLY A 136 -2.37 13.84 -4.49
N VAL A 137 -2.75 12.80 -3.73
CA VAL A 137 -3.66 12.91 -2.58
C VAL A 137 -3.06 12.28 -1.33
N ALA A 138 -3.27 12.91 -0.17
CA ALA A 138 -2.71 12.43 1.09
C ALA A 138 -3.34 11.11 1.59
N ASN A 139 -4.53 10.74 1.10
CA ASN A 139 -5.32 9.62 1.62
C ASN A 139 -5.37 8.43 0.66
N SER A 140 -4.23 7.96 0.18
CA SER A 140 -4.16 6.71 -0.59
C SER A 140 -4.09 5.51 0.36
N TYR A 141 -4.60 4.35 -0.07
CA TYR A 141 -4.45 3.08 0.62
C TYR A 141 -3.66 2.09 -0.22
N PHE A 142 -3.02 1.14 0.45
CA PHE A 142 -2.47 -0.08 -0.12
C PHE A 142 -3.50 -1.20 0.00
N GLU A 143 -3.62 -2.03 -1.03
CA GLU A 143 -4.54 -3.16 -1.09
C GLU A 143 -3.83 -4.45 -1.51
N ILE A 144 -4.15 -5.53 -0.81
CA ILE A 144 -3.84 -6.91 -1.16
C ILE A 144 -5.15 -7.65 -1.38
N ILE A 145 -5.32 -8.28 -2.54
CA ILE A 145 -6.43 -9.20 -2.78
C ILE A 145 -5.91 -10.63 -2.60
N VAL A 146 -6.43 -11.32 -1.59
CA VAL A 146 -6.08 -12.71 -1.28
C VAL A 146 -7.18 -13.62 -1.80
N ALA A 147 -6.85 -14.53 -2.72
CA ALA A 147 -7.79 -15.48 -3.28
C ALA A 147 -8.09 -16.62 -2.30
N ASP A 148 -7.05 -17.12 -1.60
CA ASP A 148 -7.18 -18.11 -0.52
C ASP A 148 -5.99 -18.10 0.45
N SER A 149 -6.20 -18.71 1.62
CA SER A 149 -5.18 -18.94 2.64
C SER A 149 -5.66 -20.05 3.56
N ASP A 150 -4.96 -21.18 3.63
CA ASP A 150 -5.40 -22.32 4.45
C ASP A 150 -4.98 -22.23 5.93
N HIS A 151 -3.98 -21.39 6.21
CA HIS A 151 -3.53 -20.99 7.53
C HIS A 151 -3.60 -19.47 7.68
N ALA A 152 -3.60 -18.99 8.92
CA ALA A 152 -3.40 -17.56 9.20
C ALA A 152 -1.91 -17.24 9.29
N GLY A 153 -1.48 -16.09 8.78
CA GLY A 153 -0.07 -15.71 8.81
C GLY A 153 0.18 -14.25 8.45
N PRO A 154 1.36 -13.72 8.80
CA PRO A 154 1.71 -12.33 8.52
C PRO A 154 2.33 -12.17 7.13
N ILE A 155 1.93 -11.08 6.46
CA ILE A 155 2.59 -10.53 5.28
C ILE A 155 3.06 -9.12 5.63
N THR A 156 4.36 -8.86 5.51
CA THR A 156 4.93 -7.53 5.71
C THR A 156 5.13 -6.85 4.36
N ILE A 157 4.66 -5.62 4.24
CA ILE A 157 4.91 -4.76 3.07
C ILE A 157 5.80 -3.62 3.50
N THR A 158 6.87 -3.37 2.75
CA THR A 158 7.83 -2.29 2.99
C THR A 158 8.03 -1.46 1.74
N PHE A 159 7.91 -0.14 1.88
CA PHE A 159 8.26 0.86 0.87
C PHE A 159 9.56 1.54 1.27
N TYR A 160 10.55 1.52 0.39
CA TYR A 160 11.83 2.19 0.61
C TYR A 160 11.84 3.57 -0.08
N GLU A 161 12.38 4.57 0.61
CA GLU A 161 12.64 5.89 0.03
C GLU A 161 13.82 5.82 -0.95
N ASN A 162 13.62 6.35 -2.17
CA ASN A 162 14.67 6.51 -3.17
C ASN A 162 15.75 7.46 -2.65
N GLY A 163 17.01 7.02 -2.71
CA GLY A 163 18.16 7.70 -2.10
C GLY A 163 18.31 7.44 -0.59
N GLY A 164 17.42 6.66 0.03
CA GLY A 164 17.45 6.34 1.47
C GLY A 164 18.41 5.21 1.86
N GLY A 165 19.03 4.53 0.88
CA GLY A 165 20.01 3.46 1.10
C GLY A 165 19.48 2.28 1.95
N GLY A 166 18.17 2.01 1.90
CA GLY A 166 17.51 0.95 2.67
C GLY A 166 17.24 1.29 4.14
N THR A 167 17.71 2.44 4.64
CA THR A 167 17.52 2.84 6.04
C THR A 167 16.23 3.62 6.29
N LYS A 168 15.75 4.34 5.26
CA LYS A 168 14.50 5.11 5.29
C LYS A 168 13.40 4.36 4.59
N PHE A 169 12.38 3.96 5.35
CA PHE A 169 11.28 3.17 4.82
C PHE A 169 9.99 3.37 5.62
N ALA A 170 8.88 2.93 5.03
CA ALA A 170 7.59 2.77 5.67
C ALA A 170 7.15 1.31 5.56
N SER A 171 6.72 0.68 6.65
CA SER A 171 6.32 -0.73 6.68
C SER A 171 4.99 -0.96 7.38
N THR A 172 4.25 -1.98 6.96
CA THR A 172 3.05 -2.45 7.67
C THR A 172 2.94 -3.98 7.60
N VAL A 173 2.16 -4.55 8.53
CA VAL A 173 1.89 -5.99 8.58
C VAL A 173 0.41 -6.24 8.34
N PHE A 174 0.13 -7.13 7.40
CA PHE A 174 -1.18 -7.72 7.14
C PHE A 174 -1.22 -9.10 7.80
N ASN A 175 -2.04 -9.25 8.83
CA ASN A 175 -2.33 -10.57 9.40
C ASN A 175 -3.45 -11.20 8.58
N ILE A 176 -3.09 -12.08 7.66
CA ILE A 176 -4.03 -12.75 6.77
C ILE A 176 -4.73 -13.85 7.58
N PRO A 177 -6.06 -13.85 7.69
CA PRO A 177 -6.81 -14.94 8.31
C PRO A 177 -6.86 -16.15 7.36
N ILE A 178 -7.49 -17.24 7.81
CA ILE A 178 -7.89 -18.30 6.90
C ILE A 178 -8.94 -17.73 5.93
N VAL A 179 -8.70 -17.90 4.63
CA VAL A 179 -9.55 -17.44 3.53
C VAL A 179 -9.94 -18.67 2.71
N ALA A 180 -11.25 -18.92 2.60
CA ALA A 180 -11.75 -20.07 1.85
C ALA A 180 -11.28 -20.01 0.37
N PRO A 181 -11.06 -21.17 -0.28
CA PRO A 181 -10.65 -21.22 -1.68
C PRO A 181 -11.54 -20.36 -2.59
N ASP A 182 -10.89 -19.56 -3.44
CA ASP A 182 -11.52 -18.71 -4.45
C ASP A 182 -12.56 -17.71 -3.90
N SER A 183 -12.43 -17.30 -2.63
CA SER A 183 -13.38 -16.36 -2.00
C SER A 183 -12.98 -14.88 -2.12
N TYR A 184 -11.78 -14.57 -2.62
CA TYR A 184 -11.25 -13.22 -2.89
C TYR A 184 -11.58 -12.18 -1.81
N GLN A 185 -10.69 -12.02 -0.84
CA GLN A 185 -10.81 -11.03 0.22
C GLN A 185 -9.83 -9.88 0.00
N SER A 186 -10.34 -8.65 0.13
CA SER A 186 -9.53 -7.42 0.06
C SER A 186 -9.08 -7.02 1.46
N PHE A 187 -7.77 -6.81 1.61
CA PHE A 187 -7.14 -6.28 2.81
C PHE A 187 -6.50 -4.95 2.49
N THR A 188 -6.95 -3.89 3.19
CA THR A 188 -6.48 -2.53 2.94
C THR A 188 -5.82 -1.89 4.16
N ARG A 189 -4.86 -1.00 3.91
CA ARG A 189 -4.25 -0.11 4.91
C ARG A 189 -4.07 1.27 4.32
N LEU A 190 -4.41 2.32 5.06
CA LEU A 190 -4.05 3.67 4.64
C LEU A 190 -2.52 3.77 4.61
N LEU A 191 -1.96 4.45 3.61
CA LEU A 191 -0.52 4.69 3.57
C LEU A 191 -0.04 5.48 4.80
N ALA A 192 -0.92 6.32 5.36
CA ALA A 192 -0.67 7.07 6.60
C ALA A 192 -0.52 6.17 7.85
N ASP A 193 -1.01 4.93 7.81
CA ASP A 193 -0.95 3.99 8.94
C ASP A 193 0.33 3.13 8.92
N PHE A 194 1.22 3.32 7.94
CA PHE A 194 2.49 2.61 7.90
C PHE A 194 3.42 3.14 8.99
N SER A 195 4.24 2.24 9.55
CA SER A 195 5.29 2.60 10.52
C SER A 195 6.53 3.09 9.78
N PHE A 196 7.04 4.27 10.13
CA PHE A 196 8.19 4.89 9.49
C PHE A 196 9.49 4.67 10.29
N ALA A 197 10.60 4.45 9.59
CA ALA A 197 11.92 4.21 10.18
C ALA A 197 13.03 5.04 9.53
N GLY A 198 14.17 5.18 10.21
CA GLY A 198 15.35 5.90 9.69
C GLY A 198 15.17 7.40 9.51
N GLY A 199 14.19 8.00 10.18
CA GLY A 199 13.81 9.41 9.98
C GLY A 199 12.96 9.66 8.72
N ALA A 200 12.45 8.58 8.11
CA ALA A 200 11.45 8.67 7.05
C ALA A 200 10.17 9.37 7.52
N THR A 201 9.48 10.01 6.59
CA THR A 201 8.16 10.60 6.78
C THR A 201 7.23 10.09 5.70
N PHE A 202 5.91 10.28 5.87
CA PHE A 202 4.93 9.96 4.83
C PHE A 202 5.32 10.53 3.46
N ASN A 203 5.62 11.84 3.42
CA ASN A 203 5.99 12.48 2.16
C ASN A 203 7.33 11.95 1.64
N SER A 204 8.36 11.79 2.47
CA SER A 204 9.68 11.36 1.98
C SER A 204 9.66 9.97 1.35
N VAL A 205 8.83 9.04 1.86
CA VAL A 205 8.71 7.69 1.30
C VAL A 205 7.72 7.68 0.14
N PHE A 206 6.46 8.06 0.36
CA PHE A 206 5.40 7.78 -0.60
C PHE A 206 5.38 8.72 -1.81
N THR A 207 6.03 9.89 -1.78
CA THR A 207 6.20 10.72 -3.00
C THR A 207 7.50 10.43 -3.74
N ASN A 208 8.35 9.54 -3.23
CA ASN A 208 9.68 9.26 -3.75
C ASN A 208 10.08 7.80 -3.47
N VAL A 209 9.22 6.85 -3.86
CA VAL A 209 9.45 5.42 -3.63
C VAL A 209 10.54 4.91 -4.57
N GLY A 210 11.55 4.25 -4.00
CA GLY A 210 12.68 3.68 -4.71
C GLY A 210 12.63 2.16 -4.88
N ALA A 211 11.98 1.45 -3.96
CA ALA A 211 11.75 0.01 -4.02
C ALA A 211 10.54 -0.39 -3.15
N ILE A 212 9.94 -1.54 -3.44
CA ILE A 212 8.89 -2.17 -2.62
C ILE A 212 9.32 -3.61 -2.34
N SER A 213 9.10 -4.07 -1.10
CA SER A 213 9.34 -5.46 -0.71
C SER A 213 8.12 -6.02 0.00
N MET A 214 7.71 -7.23 -0.39
CA MET A 214 6.73 -8.05 0.29
C MET A 214 7.44 -9.25 0.92
N PHE A 215 7.21 -9.48 2.22
CA PHE A 215 7.78 -10.58 2.96
C PHE A 215 6.66 -11.43 3.58
N ILE A 216 6.58 -12.70 3.18
CA ILE A 216 5.64 -13.69 3.71
C ILE A 216 6.42 -14.57 4.69
N ASP A 217 6.01 -14.56 5.96
CA ASP A 217 6.69 -15.30 7.02
C ASP A 217 5.89 -16.56 7.41
N ALA A 218 6.34 -17.70 6.89
CA ALA A 218 5.83 -19.02 7.21
C ALA A 218 6.82 -19.82 8.07
N SER A 219 7.64 -19.13 8.89
CA SER A 219 8.69 -19.77 9.69
C SER A 219 8.18 -20.35 11.02
N ALA A 220 7.02 -19.89 11.50
CA ALA A 220 6.42 -20.40 12.73
C ALA A 220 5.71 -21.75 12.51
N VAL A 221 5.59 -22.53 13.59
CA VAL A 221 4.98 -23.88 13.56
C VAL A 221 3.53 -23.84 13.09
N ALA A 222 2.80 -22.77 13.42
CA ALA A 222 1.42 -22.58 13.01
C ALA A 222 1.23 -22.34 11.50
N GLN A 223 2.31 -22.07 10.76
CA GLN A 223 2.32 -21.89 9.30
C GLN A 223 3.03 -23.06 8.59
N GLN A 224 3.24 -24.18 9.28
CA GLN A 224 3.68 -25.40 8.62
C GLN A 224 2.65 -25.79 7.57
N SER A 225 3.11 -26.03 6.35
CA SER A 225 2.26 -26.29 5.19
C SER A 225 1.30 -25.16 4.80
N TRP A 226 1.68 -23.89 5.04
CA TRP A 226 0.85 -22.76 4.65
C TRP A 226 0.81 -22.55 3.13
N ASP A 227 -0.38 -22.78 2.56
CA ASP A 227 -0.74 -22.45 1.18
C ASP A 227 -1.48 -21.10 1.13
N LEU A 228 -1.02 -20.21 0.26
CA LEU A 228 -1.52 -18.83 0.12
C LEU A 228 -1.56 -18.43 -1.35
N ARG A 229 -2.69 -17.88 -1.81
CA ARG A 229 -2.82 -17.27 -3.14
C ARG A 229 -3.17 -15.78 -3.06
N ILE A 230 -2.38 -14.96 -3.75
CA ILE A 230 -2.57 -13.51 -3.89
C ILE A 230 -2.83 -13.19 -5.36
N ASP A 231 -3.85 -12.38 -5.60
CA ASP A 231 -4.30 -11.96 -6.94
C ASP A 231 -3.71 -10.61 -7.35
N LEU A 232 -3.84 -9.60 -6.48
CA LEU A 232 -3.55 -8.22 -6.86
C LEU A 232 -2.85 -7.46 -5.75
N LEU A 233 -1.86 -6.66 -6.13
CA LEU A 233 -1.25 -5.63 -5.30
C LEU A 233 -1.39 -4.26 -5.97
N ARG A 234 -1.94 -3.28 -5.25
CA ARG A 234 -2.05 -1.91 -5.76
C ARG A 234 -2.09 -0.88 -4.65
N THR A 235 -1.83 0.38 -5.02
CA THR A 235 -2.36 1.52 -4.26
C THR A 235 -3.57 2.12 -4.97
N ALA A 236 -4.50 2.67 -4.20
CA ALA A 236 -5.66 3.34 -4.74
C ALA A 236 -6.05 4.54 -3.85
N PRO A 237 -6.71 5.56 -4.43
CA PRO A 237 -7.19 6.69 -3.66
C PRO A 237 -8.29 6.23 -2.71
N ALA A 238 -8.33 6.77 -1.48
CA ALA A 238 -9.47 6.55 -0.60
C ALA A 238 -10.77 6.92 -1.32
N PRO A 239 -11.85 6.13 -1.13
CA PRO A 239 -13.15 6.48 -1.67
C PRO A 239 -13.55 7.89 -1.25
N ALA A 240 -14.04 8.70 -2.19
CA ALA A 240 -14.41 10.10 -1.93
C ALA A 240 -15.46 10.25 -0.81
N SER A 241 -16.22 9.20 -0.51
CA SER A 241 -17.16 9.13 0.60
C SER A 241 -16.52 9.38 1.96
N VAL A 242 -15.27 8.94 2.19
CA VAL A 242 -14.55 9.17 3.45
C VAL A 242 -14.30 10.67 3.66
N LEU A 243 -13.97 11.36 2.57
CA LEU A 243 -13.65 12.79 2.58
C LEU A 243 -14.90 13.64 2.84
N LEU A 244 -16.04 13.23 2.29
CA LEU A 244 -17.36 13.83 2.54
C LEU A 244 -17.78 13.74 4.01
N ILE A 245 -17.54 12.61 4.68
CA ILE A 245 -17.85 12.45 6.11
C ILE A 245 -17.00 13.42 6.95
N GLY A 246 -15.70 13.54 6.62
CA GLY A 246 -14.80 14.49 7.28
C GLY A 246 -15.29 15.94 7.19
N PHE A 247 -15.66 16.41 5.99
CA PHE A 247 -16.21 17.75 5.83
C PHE A 247 -17.56 17.93 6.52
N GLY A 248 -18.43 16.92 6.50
CA GLY A 248 -19.70 16.93 7.21
C GLY A 248 -19.51 17.14 8.71
N MET A 249 -18.55 16.45 9.33
CA MET A 249 -18.23 16.61 10.75
C MET A 249 -17.69 18.00 11.08
N VAL A 250 -16.78 18.55 10.26
CA VAL A 250 -16.24 19.91 10.47
C VAL A 250 -17.32 20.97 10.32
N ALA A 251 -18.20 20.84 9.33
CA ALA A 251 -19.33 21.73 9.12
C ALA A 251 -20.29 21.71 10.32
N MET A 252 -20.62 20.52 10.84
CA MET A 252 -21.44 20.37 12.04
C MET A 252 -20.78 20.94 13.29
N ALA A 253 -19.47 20.74 13.48
CA ALA A 253 -18.73 21.30 14.61
C ALA A 253 -18.69 22.83 14.59
N ARG A 254 -18.50 23.44 13.41
CA ARG A 254 -18.56 24.90 13.25
C ARG A 254 -19.95 25.46 13.56
N ARG A 255 -21.02 24.77 13.12
CA ARG A 255 -22.40 25.20 13.40
C ARG A 255 -22.68 25.27 14.90
N ARG A 256 -22.29 24.24 15.67
CA ARG A 256 -22.47 24.23 17.14
C ARG A 256 -21.77 25.38 17.86
N LYS A 257 -20.58 25.79 17.38
CA LYS A 257 -19.83 26.91 17.97
C LYS A 257 -20.49 28.28 17.72
N LEU A 258 -21.24 28.41 16.64
CA LEU A 258 -22.00 29.63 16.34
C LEU A 258 -23.29 29.70 17.16
N GLU A 259 -23.93 28.56 17.43
CA GLU A 259 -25.15 28.49 18.24
C GLU A 259 -24.90 28.70 19.75
N SER A 260 -23.64 28.60 20.21
CA SER A 260 -23.24 28.80 21.61
C SER A 260 -22.76 30.22 21.93
N ARG A 261 -23.03 31.21 21.08
CA ARG A 261 -22.68 32.63 21.28
C ARG A 261 -23.92 33.50 21.15
#